data_AF-A0A7S1ZEH9-F1
#
_entry.id   AF-A0A7S1ZEH9-F1
#
_cell.length_a   1.000
_cell.length_b   1.000
_cell.length_c   1.000
_cell.angle_alpha   90.00
_cell.angle_beta   90.00
_cell.angle_gamma   90.00
#
_symmetry.space_group_name_H-M   'P 1'
#
loop_
_entity.id
_entity.type
_entity.pdbx_description
1 polymer ?
#
loop_
_entity_poly.entity_id
_entity_poly.type
_entity_poly.pdbx_seq_one_letter_code
_entity_poly.pdbx_strand_id
1 'polypeptide(L)'
;MKITKSLVAFTIALSSTCSAFLPSSSNFHSPNTRFSTAVKSTVLPIPTKDVLKKMQPELDENDLYLDGPNNEVPKAGEVMKMLPAETWNIDTPTSLFYFGIDFLAVAATMGFLNTVVTSELYHSSPIFLQGMMAAPLQVMAGFAMWCMWCIGHDAGHSVVSKSKRVNRIVGEIAHSMICLTPFKPWAKSHRKHHLGHNHLTRDYSHQWFIREE
;
A
#
# COMPACT_ATOMS: atom_id res chain seq x y z
N MET A 1 -6.97 -35.39 24.23
CA MET A 1 -6.19 -35.31 22.97
C MET A 1 -6.87 -36.13 21.86
N LYS A 2 -8.06 -35.70 21.40
CA LYS A 2 -8.86 -36.43 20.39
C LYS A 2 -9.59 -35.52 19.38
N ILE A 3 -9.20 -34.25 19.25
CA ILE A 3 -9.91 -33.29 18.37
C ILE A 3 -9.09 -32.90 17.12
N THR A 4 -7.79 -33.19 17.05
CA THR A 4 -6.93 -32.79 15.93
C THR A 4 -6.97 -33.69 14.69
N LYS A 5 -7.73 -34.80 14.71
CA LYS A 5 -7.80 -35.73 13.56
C LYS A 5 -8.93 -35.45 12.56
N SER A 6 -9.88 -34.56 12.87
CA SER A 6 -11.06 -34.36 12.00
C SER A 6 -10.92 -33.24 10.97
N LEU A 7 -9.86 -32.40 11.04
CA LEU A 7 -9.68 -31.30 10.08
C LEU A 7 -8.79 -31.65 8.87
N VAL A 8 -8.08 -32.78 8.92
CA VAL A 8 -7.17 -33.24 7.85
C VAL A 8 -7.91 -33.97 6.72
N ALA A 9 -9.16 -34.38 6.95
CA ALA A 9 -9.94 -35.16 5.98
C ALA A 9 -10.64 -34.32 4.90
N PHE A 10 -10.63 -32.98 4.96
CA PHE A 10 -11.36 -32.14 4.01
C PHE A 10 -10.49 -31.55 2.87
N THR A 11 -9.17 -31.70 2.92
CA THR A 11 -8.26 -31.04 1.96
C THR A 11 -7.68 -31.98 0.89
N ILE A 12 -7.98 -33.29 0.93
CA ILE A 12 -7.40 -34.28 -0.01
C ILE A 12 -8.33 -34.57 -1.22
N ALA A 13 -9.53 -34.01 -1.29
CA ALA A 13 -10.52 -34.35 -2.32
C ALA A 13 -10.43 -33.55 -3.65
N LEU A 14 -9.39 -32.76 -3.90
CA LEU A 14 -9.30 -31.94 -5.14
C LEU A 14 -8.01 -32.10 -5.96
N SER A 15 -7.33 -33.24 -5.87
CA SER A 15 -6.08 -33.49 -6.62
C SER A 15 -6.13 -34.60 -7.66
N SER A 16 -7.32 -35.03 -8.10
CA SER A 16 -7.41 -36.12 -9.08
C SER A 16 -8.45 -35.88 -10.17
N THR A 17 -8.00 -35.23 -11.25
CA THR A 17 -8.38 -35.59 -12.63
C THR A 17 -7.35 -35.05 -13.62
N CYS A 18 -6.91 -35.94 -14.50
CA CYS A 18 -5.80 -35.83 -15.43
C CYS A 18 -5.94 -34.79 -16.55
N SER A 19 -4.78 -34.23 -16.89
CA SER A 19 -4.20 -33.99 -18.22
C SER A 19 -4.96 -34.50 -19.45
N ALA A 20 -5.16 -33.61 -20.43
CA ALA A 20 -4.80 -33.84 -21.84
C ALA A 20 -4.93 -32.54 -22.68
N PHE A 21 -4.12 -32.48 -23.75
CA PHE A 21 -4.13 -31.60 -24.93
C PHE A 21 -3.12 -30.44 -25.01
N LEU A 22 -2.05 -30.74 -25.77
CA LEU A 22 -1.15 -29.84 -26.50
C LEU A 22 -1.79 -29.36 -27.83
N PRO A 23 -1.21 -28.35 -28.51
CA PRO A 23 -1.96 -27.41 -29.35
C PRO A 23 -2.08 -27.83 -30.81
N SER A 24 -3.16 -27.42 -31.46
CA SER A 24 -3.27 -27.37 -32.93
C SER A 24 -3.85 -26.02 -33.34
N SER A 25 -3.12 -25.34 -34.22
CA SER A 25 -3.49 -24.10 -34.88
C SER A 25 -4.68 -24.30 -35.83
N SER A 26 -5.71 -23.46 -35.74
CA SER A 26 -6.48 -22.98 -36.90
C SER A 26 -7.51 -21.90 -36.53
N ASN A 27 -7.36 -20.75 -37.18
CA ASN A 27 -8.35 -19.84 -37.73
C ASN A 27 -9.64 -19.51 -36.92
N PHE A 28 -9.53 -18.33 -36.32
CA PHE A 28 -10.56 -17.29 -36.09
C PHE A 28 -11.80 -17.38 -36.98
N HIS A 29 -12.99 -17.45 -36.38
CA HIS A 29 -14.26 -16.88 -36.87
C HIS A 29 -15.18 -16.60 -35.67
N SER A 30 -15.60 -15.33 -35.52
CA SER A 30 -16.52 -14.84 -34.49
C SER A 30 -17.97 -15.08 -34.90
N PRO A 31 -18.89 -15.29 -33.94
CA PRO A 31 -20.10 -14.49 -33.97
C PRO A 31 -20.51 -13.94 -32.60
N ASN A 32 -20.55 -12.61 -32.57
CA ASN A 32 -21.48 -11.72 -31.87
C ASN A 32 -22.54 -12.36 -30.95
N THR A 33 -22.41 -12.12 -29.65
CA THR A 33 -23.55 -11.91 -28.76
C THR A 33 -23.28 -10.70 -27.87
N ARG A 34 -24.12 -9.66 -28.03
CA ARG A 34 -24.11 -8.42 -27.27
C ARG A 34 -24.50 -8.70 -25.82
N PHE A 35 -23.65 -8.33 -24.87
CA PHE A 35 -24.10 -7.87 -23.56
C PHE A 35 -23.76 -6.39 -23.44
N SER A 36 -24.80 -5.56 -23.45
CA SER A 36 -24.71 -4.11 -23.23
C SER A 36 -24.58 -3.87 -21.73
N THR A 37 -23.42 -3.40 -21.29
CA THR A 37 -23.32 -2.63 -20.05
C THR A 37 -22.39 -1.47 -20.36
N ALA A 38 -23.01 -0.33 -20.65
CA ALA A 38 -22.31 0.91 -20.96
C ALA A 38 -21.58 1.42 -19.70
N VAL A 39 -20.34 0.96 -19.51
CA VAL A 39 -19.36 1.71 -18.74
C VAL A 39 -18.96 2.88 -19.63
N LYS A 40 -19.61 4.04 -19.42
CA LYS A 40 -19.06 5.31 -19.90
C LYS A 40 -17.76 5.53 -19.13
N SER A 41 -16.67 5.05 -19.74
CA SER A 41 -15.32 5.41 -19.38
C SER A 41 -15.18 6.91 -19.66
N THR A 42 -15.36 7.74 -18.63
CA THR A 42 -14.94 9.15 -18.69
C THR A 42 -13.43 9.17 -18.51
N VAL A 43 -12.70 8.65 -19.49
CA VAL A 43 -11.30 9.01 -19.68
C VAL A 43 -11.34 10.48 -20.05
N LEU A 44 -10.89 11.34 -19.14
CA LEU A 44 -10.61 12.72 -19.51
C LEU A 44 -9.67 12.67 -20.72
N PRO A 45 -10.01 13.34 -21.84
CA PRO A 45 -9.15 13.33 -23.01
C PRO A 45 -7.77 13.82 -22.58
N ILE A 46 -6.73 13.03 -22.90
CA ILE A 46 -5.34 13.40 -22.67
C ILE A 46 -5.14 14.77 -23.33
N PRO A 47 -4.77 15.81 -22.56
CA PRO A 47 -4.60 17.14 -23.11
C PRO A 47 -3.58 17.08 -24.25
N THR A 48 -3.91 17.68 -25.39
CA THR A 48 -2.99 17.80 -26.52
C THR A 48 -1.69 18.48 -26.07
N LYS A 49 -0.57 18.19 -26.73
CA LYS A 49 0.76 18.74 -26.36
C LYS A 49 0.75 20.27 -26.22
N ASP A 50 -0.11 20.94 -26.98
CA ASP A 50 -0.29 22.40 -26.93
C ASP A 50 -0.98 22.90 -25.64
N VAL A 51 -1.84 22.08 -25.03
CA VAL A 51 -2.46 22.36 -23.72
C VAL A 51 -1.48 22.09 -22.58
N LEU A 52 -0.66 21.03 -22.69
CA LEU A 52 0.41 20.74 -21.72
C LEU A 52 1.46 21.85 -21.68
N LYS A 53 1.85 22.38 -22.84
CA LYS A 53 2.78 23.51 -22.95
C LYS A 53 2.23 24.83 -22.37
N LYS A 54 0.90 24.93 -22.24
CA LYS A 54 0.22 26.07 -21.61
C LYS A 54 0.00 25.87 -20.10
N MET A 55 0.09 24.63 -19.61
CA MET A 55 -0.05 24.28 -18.18
C MET A 55 1.30 24.21 -17.44
N GLN A 56 2.40 24.00 -18.16
CA GLN A 56 3.74 24.03 -17.59
C GLN A 56 4.41 25.36 -17.94
N PRO A 57 4.81 26.19 -16.95
CA PRO A 57 5.71 27.29 -17.24
C PRO A 57 6.99 26.73 -17.87
N GLU A 58 7.50 27.41 -18.89
CA GLU A 58 8.76 27.07 -19.56
C GLU A 58 9.89 27.41 -18.58
N LEU A 59 10.36 26.40 -17.83
CA LEU A 59 11.36 26.57 -16.78
C LEU A 59 12.70 26.94 -17.41
N ASP A 60 13.18 28.16 -17.17
CA ASP A 60 14.55 28.56 -17.51
C ASP A 60 15.56 28.03 -16.46
N GLU A 61 16.86 28.08 -16.75
CA GLU A 61 17.92 27.58 -15.83
C GLU A 61 17.99 28.39 -14.51
N ASN A 62 17.38 29.57 -14.46
CA ASN A 62 17.21 30.41 -13.28
C ASN A 62 15.91 30.09 -12.50
N ASP A 63 14.88 29.51 -13.13
CA ASP A 63 13.64 29.01 -12.52
C ASP A 63 13.87 27.72 -11.69
N LEU A 64 15.09 27.17 -11.72
CA LEU A 64 15.49 26.09 -10.79
C LEU A 64 15.44 26.58 -9.34
N TYR A 65 15.57 27.89 -9.14
CA TYR A 65 15.18 28.57 -7.91
C TYR A 65 13.75 29.08 -8.12
N LEU A 66 12.81 28.57 -7.31
CA LEU A 66 11.40 28.97 -7.33
C LEU A 66 11.22 30.42 -6.83
N ASP A 67 11.84 31.39 -7.47
CA ASP A 67 11.63 32.81 -7.22
C ASP A 67 10.37 33.22 -8.00
N GLY A 68 9.21 32.86 -7.43
CA GLY A 68 7.92 33.25 -7.96
C GLY A 68 7.82 34.78 -8.13
N PRO A 69 7.03 35.28 -9.09
CA PRO A 69 6.96 36.69 -9.47
C PRO A 69 6.50 37.66 -8.36
N ASN A 70 6.08 37.11 -7.21
CA ASN A 70 5.99 37.82 -5.95
C ASN A 70 6.61 36.90 -4.89
N ASN A 71 7.58 37.40 -4.11
CA ASN A 71 8.27 36.69 -3.02
C ASN A 71 7.35 36.20 -1.86
N GLU A 72 6.04 36.12 -2.06
CA GLU A 72 5.07 35.63 -1.10
C GLU A 72 4.75 34.16 -1.39
N VAL A 73 5.28 33.28 -0.54
CA VAL A 73 4.95 31.85 -0.56
C VAL A 73 3.43 31.68 -0.35
N PRO A 74 2.73 30.94 -1.22
CA PRO A 74 1.29 30.76 -1.09
C PRO A 74 0.94 30.11 0.25
N LYS A 75 -0.05 30.67 0.95
CA LYS A 75 -0.50 30.10 2.22
C LYS A 75 -1.16 28.74 1.95
N ALA A 76 -0.90 27.75 2.80
CA ALA A 76 -1.47 26.41 2.65
C ALA A 76 -3.00 26.40 2.48
N GLY A 77 -3.71 27.34 3.13
CA GLY A 77 -5.16 27.47 3.01
C GLY A 77 -5.65 27.96 1.64
N GLU A 78 -4.84 28.71 0.89
CA GLU A 78 -5.16 29.12 -0.49
C GLU A 78 -5.02 27.92 -1.43
N VAL A 79 -3.94 27.15 -1.27
CA VAL A 79 -3.72 25.91 -2.01
C VAL A 79 -4.84 24.91 -1.74
N MET A 80 -5.25 24.72 -0.48
CA MET A 80 -6.35 23.81 -0.13
C MET A 80 -7.69 24.21 -0.77
N LYS A 81 -7.93 25.51 -1.02
CA LYS A 81 -9.15 26.00 -1.69
C LYS A 81 -9.13 25.79 -3.20
N MET A 82 -7.94 25.67 -3.80
CA MET A 82 -7.80 25.37 -5.23
C MET A 82 -8.11 23.89 -5.54
N LEU A 83 -8.05 23.01 -4.54
CA LEU A 83 -8.32 21.59 -4.73
C LEU A 83 -9.82 21.32 -4.90
N PRO A 84 -10.19 20.36 -5.77
CA PRO A 84 -11.58 19.90 -5.91
C PRO A 84 -12.21 19.48 -4.57
N ALA A 85 -13.50 19.76 -4.38
CA ALA A 85 -14.21 19.42 -3.15
C ALA A 85 -14.25 17.90 -2.86
N GLU A 86 -14.21 17.09 -3.92
CA GLU A 86 -14.14 15.63 -3.84
C GLU A 86 -12.87 15.11 -3.17
N THR A 87 -11.76 15.87 -3.19
CA THR A 87 -10.50 15.51 -2.51
C THR A 87 -10.68 15.34 -1.01
N TRP A 88 -11.70 15.99 -0.43
CA TRP A 88 -11.99 15.93 1.01
C TRP A 88 -12.99 14.83 1.37
N ASN A 89 -13.46 14.04 0.40
CA ASN A 89 -14.39 12.96 0.64
C ASN A 89 -13.66 11.65 1.01
N ILE A 90 -13.62 11.36 2.31
CA ILE A 90 -13.04 10.12 2.84
C ILE A 90 -14.06 8.99 2.81
N ASP A 91 -13.77 7.93 2.06
CA ASP A 91 -14.57 6.71 2.01
C ASP A 91 -14.08 5.66 3.02
N THR A 92 -14.70 5.64 4.20
CA THR A 92 -14.29 4.76 5.32
C THR A 92 -14.50 3.27 5.03
N PRO A 93 -15.64 2.81 4.47
CA PRO A 93 -15.84 1.40 4.13
C PRO A 93 -14.76 0.83 3.21
N THR A 94 -14.41 1.56 2.14
CA THR A 94 -13.36 1.13 1.22
C THR A 94 -11.99 1.08 1.90
N SER A 95 -11.66 2.08 2.72
CA SER A 95 -10.42 2.07 3.50
C SER A 95 -10.35 0.88 4.46
N LEU A 96 -11.45 0.56 5.15
CA LEU A 96 -11.53 -0.59 6.05
C LEU A 96 -11.53 -1.94 5.31
N PHE A 97 -12.07 -1.99 4.10
CA PHE A 97 -11.99 -3.17 3.25
C PHE A 97 -10.54 -3.47 2.87
N TYR A 98 -9.78 -2.48 2.38
CA TYR A 98 -8.36 -2.65 2.08
C TYR A 98 -7.53 -2.98 3.32
N PHE A 99 -7.85 -2.38 4.48
CA PHE A 99 -7.26 -2.78 5.76
C PHE A 99 -7.46 -4.27 6.06
N GLY A 100 -8.65 -4.80 5.81
CA GLY A 100 -8.93 -6.23 5.95
C GLY A 100 -8.13 -7.10 4.97
N ILE A 101 -7.98 -6.65 3.72
CA ILE A 101 -7.18 -7.35 2.71
C ILE A 101 -5.70 -7.37 3.10
N ASP A 102 -5.13 -6.24 3.52
CA ASP A 102 -3.74 -6.17 3.96
C ASP A 102 -3.50 -7.04 5.20
N PHE A 103 -4.45 -7.06 6.14
CA PHE A 103 -4.38 -7.93 7.31
C PHE A 103 -4.38 -9.40 6.93
N LEU A 104 -5.28 -9.79 6.01
CA LEU A 104 -5.32 -11.16 5.51
C LEU A 104 -4.04 -11.53 4.75
N ALA A 105 -3.49 -10.60 3.95
CA ALA A 105 -2.24 -10.81 3.22
C ALA A 105 -1.06 -11.04 4.17
N VAL A 106 -0.94 -10.25 5.25
CA VAL A 106 0.07 -10.47 6.29
C VAL A 106 -0.13 -11.82 6.96
N ALA A 107 -1.36 -12.14 7.39
CA ALA A 107 -1.65 -13.40 8.07
C ALA A 107 -1.36 -14.63 7.19
N ALA A 108 -1.74 -14.56 5.91
CA ALA A 108 -1.53 -15.63 4.95
C ALA A 108 -0.05 -15.82 4.61
N THR A 109 0.67 -14.75 4.28
CA THR A 109 2.10 -14.82 3.92
C THR A 109 2.96 -15.24 5.11
N MET A 110 2.71 -14.68 6.30
CA MET A 110 3.43 -15.04 7.52
C MET A 110 3.09 -16.46 7.98
N GLY A 111 1.81 -16.86 7.88
CA GLY A 111 1.37 -18.21 8.17
C GLY A 111 2.03 -19.24 7.25
N PHE A 112 2.06 -18.97 5.95
CA PHE A 112 2.70 -19.85 4.98
C PHE A 112 4.23 -19.92 5.15
N LEU A 113 4.88 -18.78 5.41
CA LEU A 113 6.29 -18.76 5.76
C LEU A 113 6.56 -19.62 7.01
N ASN A 114 5.72 -19.49 8.04
CA ASN A 114 5.84 -20.28 9.26
C ASN A 114 5.70 -21.78 8.97
N THR A 115 4.67 -22.21 8.22
CA THR A 115 4.48 -23.63 7.91
C THR A 115 5.66 -24.22 7.13
N VAL A 116 6.23 -23.48 6.18
CA VAL A 116 7.41 -23.91 5.43
C VAL A 116 8.62 -24.03 6.33
N VAL A 117 8.93 -23.01 7.13
CA VAL A 117 10.13 -22.98 7.98
C VAL A 117 10.08 -24.01 9.11
N THR A 118 8.88 -24.37 9.60
CA THR A 118 8.72 -25.43 10.63
C THR A 118 8.61 -26.84 10.05
N SER A 119 8.59 -27.00 8.74
CA SER A 119 8.43 -28.32 8.11
C SER A 119 9.69 -29.17 8.24
N GLU A 120 9.50 -30.49 8.34
CA GLU A 120 10.61 -31.45 8.33
C GLU A 120 11.42 -31.35 7.02
N LEU A 121 10.76 -31.02 5.90
CA LEU A 121 11.41 -30.80 4.61
C LEU A 121 12.42 -29.65 4.68
N TYR A 122 12.05 -28.53 5.30
CA TYR A 122 12.94 -27.38 5.46
C TYR A 122 14.15 -27.74 6.34
N HIS A 123 13.92 -28.37 7.49
CA HIS A 123 14.99 -28.72 8.43
C HIS A 123 15.93 -29.83 7.93
N SER A 124 15.44 -30.74 7.08
CA SER A 124 16.27 -31.78 6.44
C SER A 124 17.02 -31.31 5.20
N SER A 125 16.65 -30.14 4.65
CA SER A 125 17.26 -29.59 3.45
C SER A 125 18.62 -28.93 3.74
N PRO A 126 19.57 -28.95 2.78
CA PRO A 126 20.80 -28.17 2.88
C PRO A 126 20.53 -26.66 3.02
N ILE A 127 21.44 -25.93 3.67
CA ILE A 127 21.28 -24.50 3.97
C ILE A 127 20.98 -23.63 2.74
N PHE A 128 21.57 -23.96 1.58
CA PHE A 128 21.30 -23.25 0.33
C PHE A 128 19.85 -23.41 -0.11
N LEU A 129 19.30 -24.64 -0.03
CA LEU A 129 17.92 -24.91 -0.39
C LEU A 129 16.94 -24.29 0.62
N GLN A 130 17.29 -24.29 1.91
CA GLN A 130 16.54 -23.54 2.93
C GLN A 130 16.44 -22.05 2.56
N GLY A 131 17.56 -21.43 2.18
CA GLY A 131 17.60 -20.05 1.70
C GLY A 131 16.70 -19.82 0.50
N MET A 132 16.77 -20.70 -0.50
CA MET A 132 15.93 -20.62 -1.71
C MET A 132 14.43 -20.80 -1.43
N MET A 133 14.06 -21.60 -0.44
CA MET A 133 12.66 -21.78 -0.02
C MET A 133 12.16 -20.60 0.81
N ALA A 134 12.96 -20.09 1.76
CA ALA A 134 12.53 -19.04 2.68
C ALA A 134 12.61 -17.63 2.10
N ALA A 135 13.65 -17.30 1.32
CA ALA A 135 13.88 -15.95 0.82
C ALA A 135 12.68 -15.34 0.05
N PRO A 136 12.07 -16.01 -0.96
CA PRO A 136 10.91 -15.43 -1.64
C PRO A 136 9.71 -15.25 -0.71
N LEU A 137 9.51 -16.15 0.24
CA LEU A 137 8.42 -16.07 1.22
C LEU A 137 8.62 -14.90 2.19
N GLN A 138 9.87 -14.67 2.64
CA GLN A 138 10.22 -13.52 3.48
C GLN A 138 10.02 -12.19 2.73
N VAL A 139 10.36 -12.12 1.44
CA VAL A 139 10.11 -10.92 0.62
C VAL A 139 8.61 -10.65 0.52
N MET A 140 7.79 -11.67 0.26
CA MET A 140 6.33 -11.51 0.20
C MET A 140 5.73 -11.08 1.54
N ALA A 141 6.17 -11.70 2.64
CA ALA A 141 5.74 -11.31 3.99
C ALA A 141 6.16 -9.88 4.34
N GLY A 142 7.39 -9.49 3.99
CA GLY A 142 7.89 -8.12 4.16
C GLY A 142 7.07 -7.10 3.37
N PHE A 143 6.72 -7.41 2.12
CA PHE A 143 5.87 -6.57 1.30
C PHE A 143 4.46 -6.42 1.88
N ALA A 144 3.84 -7.51 2.35
CA ALA A 144 2.54 -7.45 3.01
C ALA A 144 2.58 -6.60 4.29
N MET A 145 3.64 -6.73 5.10
CA MET A 145 3.85 -5.90 6.29
C MET A 145 4.06 -4.42 5.94
N TRP A 146 4.73 -4.12 4.82
CA TRP A 146 4.88 -2.76 4.31
C TRP A 146 3.52 -2.15 3.91
N CYS A 147 2.67 -2.91 3.22
CA CYS A 147 1.30 -2.44 2.91
C CYS A 147 0.51 -2.13 4.19
N MET A 148 0.60 -3.01 5.19
CA MET A 148 -0.01 -2.78 6.51
C MET A 148 0.56 -1.54 7.22
N TRP A 149 1.85 -1.28 7.07
CA TRP A 149 2.47 -0.05 7.59
C TRP A 149 1.88 1.20 6.92
N CYS A 150 1.73 1.19 5.59
CA CYS A 150 1.16 2.31 4.84
C CYS A 150 -0.25 2.67 5.30
N ILE A 151 -1.14 1.69 5.49
CA ILE A 151 -2.49 2.00 5.95
C ILE A 151 -2.53 2.47 7.42
N GLY A 152 -1.65 1.94 8.26
CA GLY A 152 -1.44 2.46 9.61
C GLY A 152 -0.93 3.91 9.58
N HIS A 153 -0.09 4.25 8.60
CA HIS A 153 0.46 5.59 8.42
C HIS A 153 -0.64 6.58 8.02
N ASP A 154 -1.50 6.16 7.11
CA ASP A 154 -2.66 6.90 6.63
C ASP A 154 -3.69 7.12 7.74
N ALA A 155 -3.87 6.14 8.64
CA ALA A 155 -4.64 6.34 9.86
C ALA A 155 -4.03 7.44 10.76
N GLY A 156 -2.70 7.57 10.80
CA GLY A 156 -1.99 8.67 11.47
C GLY A 156 -2.30 10.05 10.89
N HIS A 157 -2.56 10.13 9.59
CA HIS A 157 -2.98 11.35 8.88
C HIS A 157 -4.49 11.60 8.95
N SER A 158 -5.25 10.72 9.61
CA SER A 158 -6.72 10.79 9.67
C SER A 158 -7.41 10.65 8.31
N VAL A 159 -6.80 9.98 7.33
CA VAL A 159 -7.39 9.78 6.00
C VAL A 159 -8.19 8.48 5.86
N VAL A 160 -8.10 7.54 6.82
CA VAL A 160 -8.88 6.29 6.81
C VAL A 160 -10.36 6.53 7.17
N SER A 161 -10.63 7.47 8.08
CA SER A 161 -12.00 7.84 8.45
C SER A 161 -12.10 9.29 8.94
N LYS A 162 -13.28 9.90 8.81
CA LYS A 162 -13.59 11.18 9.46
C LYS A 162 -13.58 11.08 10.99
N SER A 163 -13.76 9.88 11.54
CA SER A 163 -13.74 9.63 12.98
C SER A 163 -12.33 9.37 13.50
N LYS A 164 -11.83 10.26 14.37
CA LYS A 164 -10.54 10.10 15.06
C LYS A 164 -10.43 8.80 15.86
N ARG A 165 -11.55 8.26 16.35
CA ARG A 165 -11.55 6.99 17.10
C ARG A 165 -11.25 5.81 16.20
N VAL A 166 -11.86 5.77 15.01
CA VAL A 166 -11.63 4.70 14.02
C VAL A 166 -10.17 4.71 13.56
N ASN A 167 -9.65 5.88 13.19
CA ASN A 167 -8.24 6.04 12.81
C ASN A 167 -7.30 5.54 13.91
N ARG A 168 -7.58 5.88 15.17
CA ARG A 168 -6.76 5.41 16.29
C ARG A 168 -6.80 3.89 16.43
N ILE A 169 -7.96 3.25 16.29
CA ILE A 169 -8.08 1.79 16.39
C ILE A 169 -7.31 1.12 15.24
N VAL A 170 -7.53 1.56 14.01
CA VAL A 170 -6.83 1.03 12.82
C VAL A 170 -5.32 1.21 12.96
N GLY A 171 -4.87 2.40 13.35
CA GLY A 171 -3.46 2.69 13.55
C GLY A 171 -2.82 1.85 14.66
N GLU A 172 -3.49 1.65 15.80
CA GLU A 172 -2.98 0.80 16.89
C GLU A 172 -2.91 -0.68 16.48
N ILE A 173 -3.87 -1.18 15.70
CA ILE A 173 -3.81 -2.56 15.19
C ILE A 173 -2.66 -2.69 14.18
N ALA A 174 -2.62 -1.84 13.16
CA ALA A 174 -1.62 -1.89 12.10
C ALA A 174 -0.19 -1.69 12.64
N HIS A 175 0.06 -0.58 13.34
CA HIS A 175 1.39 -0.27 13.83
C HIS A 175 1.75 -1.01 15.12
N SER A 176 0.94 -0.86 16.19
CA SER A 176 1.35 -1.36 17.52
C SER A 176 1.28 -2.88 17.61
N MET A 177 0.24 -3.52 17.08
CA MET A 177 0.07 -4.98 17.19
C MET A 177 0.80 -5.75 16.09
N ILE A 178 0.69 -5.33 14.83
CA ILE A 178 1.25 -6.08 13.69
C ILE A 178 2.69 -5.68 13.40
N CYS A 179 2.98 -4.39 13.23
CA CYS A 179 4.33 -3.90 12.92
C CYS A 179 5.21 -3.64 14.16
N LEU A 180 4.72 -3.92 15.36
CA LEU A 180 5.42 -3.74 16.64
C LEU A 180 5.97 -2.31 16.86
N THR A 181 5.32 -1.32 16.27
CA THR A 181 5.71 0.09 16.36
C THR A 181 4.64 0.86 17.11
N PRO A 182 4.93 1.49 18.26
CA PRO A 182 3.90 2.13 19.08
C PRO A 182 3.27 3.31 18.33
N PHE A 183 2.00 3.16 17.93
CA PHE A 183 1.30 4.05 17.01
C PHE A 183 1.26 5.51 17.49
N LYS A 184 0.95 5.75 18.78
CA LYS A 184 0.84 7.11 19.32
C LYS A 184 2.15 7.89 19.30
N PRO A 185 3.27 7.37 19.87
CA PRO A 185 4.58 7.99 19.73
C PRO A 185 4.95 8.22 18.26
N TRP A 186 4.77 7.19 17.43
CA TRP A 186 5.07 7.24 16.00
C TRP A 186 4.26 8.33 15.30
N ALA A 187 2.94 8.41 15.47
CA ALA A 187 2.10 9.42 14.84
C ALA A 187 2.50 10.84 15.27
N LYS A 188 2.95 11.03 16.52
CA LYS A 188 3.45 12.32 17.01
C LYS A 188 4.78 12.69 16.35
N SER A 189 5.76 11.78 16.30
CA SER A 189 7.04 12.05 15.64
C SER A 189 6.86 12.24 14.14
N HIS A 190 6.01 11.44 13.53
CA HIS A 190 5.70 11.48 12.10
C HIS A 190 5.05 12.80 11.69
N ARG A 191 4.11 13.31 12.50
CA ARG A 191 3.54 14.64 12.28
C ARG A 191 4.59 15.75 12.34
N LYS A 192 5.56 15.66 13.26
CA LYS A 192 6.67 16.63 13.33
C LYS A 192 7.56 16.54 12.10
N HIS A 193 7.85 15.32 11.63
CA HIS A 193 8.58 15.10 10.39
C HIS A 193 7.87 15.75 9.20
N HIS A 194 6.58 15.49 8.97
CA HIS A 194 5.83 16.12 7.87
C HIS A 194 5.75 17.65 7.97
N LEU A 195 5.67 18.21 9.18
CA LEU A 195 5.66 19.67 9.38
C LEU A 195 7.01 20.34 9.12
N GLY A 196 8.11 19.60 9.22
CA GLY A 196 9.46 20.13 9.16
C GLY A 196 10.34 19.45 8.11
N HIS A 197 9.77 18.65 7.20
CA HIS A 197 10.54 17.84 6.28
C HIS A 197 11.45 18.74 5.43
N ASN A 198 12.75 18.41 5.37
CA ASN A 198 13.79 19.21 4.70
C ASN A 198 14.00 20.63 5.27
N HIS A 199 13.45 20.95 6.43
CA HIS A 199 13.75 22.21 7.11
C HIS A 199 15.04 22.07 7.93
N LEU A 200 16.03 22.92 7.65
CA LEU A 200 17.38 22.90 8.24
C LEU A 200 17.45 22.65 9.77
N THR A 201 16.59 23.30 10.56
CA THR A 201 16.63 23.20 12.04
C THR A 201 15.41 22.49 12.65
N ARG A 202 14.35 22.30 11.87
CA ARG A 202 13.06 21.82 12.36
C ARG A 202 12.74 20.40 11.88
N ASP A 203 13.50 19.91 10.90
CA ASP A 203 13.36 18.54 10.47
C ASP A 203 13.83 17.58 11.57
N TYR A 204 13.04 16.53 11.79
CA TYR A 204 13.38 15.43 12.67
C TYR A 204 13.84 14.19 11.87
N SER A 205 13.80 14.20 10.53
CA SER A 205 14.30 13.06 9.71
C SER A 205 15.80 13.07 9.48
N HIS A 206 16.40 14.21 9.14
CA HIS A 206 17.73 14.17 8.51
C HIS A 206 18.90 14.42 9.47
N GLN A 207 18.64 14.90 10.70
CA GLN A 207 19.74 15.28 11.57
C GLN A 207 19.45 15.08 13.06
N TRP A 208 20.38 14.41 13.75
CA TRP A 208 20.45 14.33 15.21
C TRP A 208 20.95 15.66 15.80
N PHE A 209 20.29 16.79 15.50
CA PHE A 209 20.57 18.02 16.25
C PHE A 209 20.02 17.82 17.65
N ILE A 210 20.92 17.66 18.60
CA ILE A 210 20.63 18.00 19.99
C ILE A 210 20.34 19.49 19.94
N ARG A 211 19.07 19.86 20.09
CA ARG A 211 18.73 21.26 20.40
C ARG A 211 19.37 21.52 21.76
N GLU A 212 20.45 22.29 21.79
CA GLU A 212 20.86 22.95 23.03
C GLU A 212 19.70 23.85 23.45
N GLU A 213 19.34 23.76 24.72
CA GLU A 213 18.08 24.20 25.32
C GLU A 213 17.72 25.67 25.05
#